data_AF-A0A841GV15-F1
#
_entry.id   AF-A0A841GV15-F1
#
_cell.length_a   1.000
_cell.length_b   1.000
_cell.length_c   1.000
_cell.angle_alpha   90.00
_cell.angle_beta   90.00
_cell.angle_gamma   90.00
#
_symmetry.space_group_name_H-M   'P 1'
#
loop_
_entity.id
_entity.type
_entity.pdbx_description
1 polymer ?
#
loop_
_entity_poly.entity_id
_entity_poly.type
_entity_poly.pdbx_seq_one_letter_code
_entity_poly.pdbx_strand_id
1 'polypeptide(L)'
;MADSSGRFSFERVQPGGYVLTARGMGTGEAQLLANVVPGGATSIDVALPPIGYVLAERMKQLEELSEARNTWMFEGPMTYQFTLRSECFCFGVNPLWVLEEQADSIIVLNSGPGVPMEVPAQFAGMERIFAWIEAEIRDTGRRVEVRYNQSLGYPEHIRFDTLEMLSDSWQTITIRDVKEVRQRE
;
A
#
# COMPACT_ATOMS: atom_id res chain seq x y z
N MET A 1 -25.74 -19.82 -9.00
CA MET A 1 -25.54 -20.60 -7.75
C MET A 1 -24.36 -21.53 -7.98
N ALA A 2 -23.47 -21.70 -6.99
CA ALA A 2 -22.40 -22.69 -7.08
C ALA A 2 -22.96 -24.11 -7.01
N ASP A 3 -22.22 -25.07 -7.58
CA ASP A 3 -22.49 -26.48 -7.34
C ASP A 3 -22.07 -26.92 -5.92
N SER A 4 -22.30 -28.19 -5.60
CA SER A 4 -21.97 -28.77 -4.28
C SER A 4 -20.47 -28.80 -3.96
N SER A 5 -19.61 -28.56 -4.95
CA SER A 5 -18.16 -28.43 -4.78
C SER A 5 -17.69 -26.98 -4.64
N GLY A 6 -18.62 -26.02 -4.61
CA GLY A 6 -18.31 -24.59 -4.54
C GLY A 6 -17.87 -23.99 -5.88
N ARG A 7 -18.02 -24.71 -6.99
CA ARG A 7 -17.66 -24.22 -8.32
C ARG A 7 -18.79 -23.38 -8.90
N PHE A 8 -18.41 -22.21 -9.40
CA PHE A 8 -19.27 -21.34 -10.21
C PHE A 8 -18.88 -21.50 -11.67
N SER A 9 -19.88 -21.49 -12.57
CA SER A 9 -19.64 -21.48 -14.01
C SER A 9 -20.50 -20.40 -14.67
N PHE A 10 -19.89 -19.70 -15.63
CA PHE A 10 -20.54 -18.70 -16.45
C PHE A 10 -20.33 -19.11 -17.90
N GLU A 11 -21.42 -19.33 -18.62
CA GLU A 11 -21.35 -19.68 -20.04
C GLU A 11 -21.54 -18.43 -20.90
N ARG A 12 -20.99 -18.46 -22.12
CA ARG A 12 -21.16 -17.40 -23.13
C ARG A 12 -20.73 -16.00 -22.63
N VAL A 13 -19.74 -15.97 -21.75
CA VAL A 13 -19.06 -14.73 -21.33
C VAL A 13 -18.31 -14.18 -22.53
N GLN A 14 -18.48 -12.89 -22.82
CA GLN A 14 -17.77 -12.26 -23.94
C GLN A 14 -16.26 -12.25 -23.68
N PRO A 15 -15.41 -12.38 -24.72
CA PRO A 15 -13.97 -12.23 -24.55
C PRO A 15 -13.63 -10.86 -23.93
N GLY A 16 -12.72 -10.84 -22.95
CA GLY A 16 -12.37 -9.63 -22.22
C GLY A 16 -11.78 -9.91 -20.83
N GLY A 17 -11.32 -8.85 -20.17
CA GLY A 17 -10.90 -8.89 -18.76
C GLY A 17 -12.09 -8.64 -17.84
N TYR A 18 -12.21 -9.44 -16.79
CA TYR A 18 -13.27 -9.37 -15.78
C TYR A 18 -12.68 -9.34 -14.38
N VAL A 19 -13.38 -8.69 -13.45
CA VAL A 19 -13.10 -8.75 -12.01
C VAL A 19 -14.05 -9.74 -11.37
N LEU A 20 -13.50 -10.77 -10.75
CA LEU A 20 -14.24 -11.73 -9.93
C LEU A 20 -14.16 -11.29 -8.48
N THR A 21 -15.28 -10.88 -7.91
CA THR A 21 -15.42 -10.66 -6.47
C THR A 21 -16.11 -11.86 -5.84
N ALA A 22 -15.43 -12.52 -4.90
CA ALA A 22 -15.99 -13.62 -4.12
C ALA A 22 -16.12 -13.21 -2.66
N ARG A 23 -17.31 -13.44 -2.10
CA ARG A 23 -17.62 -13.24 -0.68
C ARG A 23 -18.34 -14.47 -0.16
N GLY A 24 -17.94 -14.95 1.00
CA GLY A 24 -18.59 -16.06 1.70
C GLY A 24 -19.02 -15.63 3.09
N MET A 25 -20.14 -16.17 3.59
CA MET A 25 -20.57 -15.89 4.96
C MET A 25 -19.57 -16.52 5.95
N GLY A 26 -19.07 -15.73 6.90
CA GLY A 26 -18.06 -16.17 7.89
C GLY A 26 -16.62 -16.22 7.35
N THR A 27 -16.43 -15.98 6.05
CA THR A 27 -15.14 -15.79 5.40
C THR A 27 -15.01 -14.35 4.89
N GLY A 28 -13.79 -13.89 4.68
CA GLY A 28 -13.50 -12.61 4.09
C GLY A 28 -13.88 -12.56 2.61
N GLU A 29 -13.36 -11.53 1.95
CA GLU A 29 -13.53 -11.27 0.53
C GLU A 29 -12.22 -11.55 -0.20
N ALA A 30 -12.32 -11.98 -1.46
CA ALA A 30 -11.20 -12.00 -2.38
C ALA A 30 -11.64 -11.43 -3.73
N GLN A 31 -10.73 -10.73 -4.39
CA GLN A 31 -10.92 -10.20 -5.74
C GLN A 31 -9.78 -10.66 -6.65
N LEU A 32 -10.12 -11.15 -7.84
CA LEU A 32 -9.18 -11.74 -8.79
C LEU A 32 -9.52 -11.34 -10.23
N LEU A 33 -8.50 -11.16 -11.05
CA LEU A 33 -8.66 -10.92 -12.48
C LEU A 33 -8.90 -12.22 -13.25
N ALA A 34 -9.86 -12.18 -14.17
CA ALA A 34 -10.12 -13.24 -15.13
C ALA A 34 -10.04 -12.71 -16.56
N ASN A 35 -9.14 -13.27 -17.36
CA ASN A 35 -9.10 -13.02 -18.79
C ASN A 35 -9.82 -14.14 -19.53
N VAL A 36 -10.90 -13.81 -20.24
CA VAL A 36 -11.65 -14.75 -21.07
C VAL A 36 -11.24 -14.58 -22.52
N VAL A 37 -10.77 -15.66 -23.15
CA VAL A 37 -10.36 -15.70 -24.56
C VAL A 37 -11.44 -16.36 -25.43
N PRO A 38 -11.58 -15.98 -26.72
CA PRO A 38 -12.57 -16.57 -27.60
C PRO A 38 -12.45 -18.10 -27.70
N GLY A 39 -13.55 -18.82 -27.47
CA GLY A 39 -13.62 -20.28 -27.56
C GLY A 39 -12.86 -21.04 -26.45
N GLY A 40 -12.25 -20.34 -25.49
CA GLY A 40 -11.54 -20.94 -24.37
C GLY A 40 -12.37 -21.02 -23.09
N ALA A 41 -11.84 -21.73 -22.10
CA ALA A 41 -12.33 -21.72 -20.74
C ALA A 41 -11.23 -21.18 -19.80
N THR A 42 -11.62 -20.29 -18.89
CA THR A 42 -10.73 -19.73 -17.86
C THR A 42 -11.16 -20.30 -16.52
N SER A 43 -10.25 -20.96 -15.81
CA SER A 43 -10.48 -21.52 -14.47
C SER A 43 -9.61 -20.76 -13.46
N ILE A 44 -10.22 -20.31 -12.37
CA ILE A 44 -9.55 -19.56 -11.30
C ILE A 44 -9.97 -20.15 -9.97
N ASP A 45 -8.98 -20.47 -9.14
CA ASP A 45 -9.19 -20.88 -7.76
C ASP A 45 -9.21 -19.64 -6.85
N VAL A 46 -10.27 -19.52 -6.05
CA VAL A 46 -10.46 -18.38 -5.15
C VAL A 46 -10.38 -18.85 -3.70
N ALA A 47 -9.34 -18.42 -2.99
CA ALA A 47 -9.20 -18.68 -1.56
C ALA A 47 -9.80 -17.52 -0.75
N LEU A 48 -10.83 -17.80 0.04
CA LEU A 48 -11.39 -16.83 0.97
C LEU A 48 -10.79 -17.05 2.37
N PRO A 49 -10.01 -16.10 2.91
CA PRO A 49 -9.50 -16.22 4.27
C PRO A 49 -10.66 -16.15 5.28
N PRO A 50 -10.59 -16.77 6.46
CA PRO A 50 -11.58 -16.54 7.51
C PRO A 50 -11.61 -15.05 7.92
N ILE A 51 -12.79 -14.50 8.25
CA ILE A 51 -12.90 -13.09 8.70
C ILE A 51 -11.98 -12.81 9.90
N GLY A 52 -11.92 -13.74 10.85
CA GLY A 52 -11.06 -13.60 12.04
C GLY A 52 -9.57 -13.51 11.73
N TYR A 53 -9.10 -14.11 10.63
CA TYR A 53 -7.70 -14.06 10.21
C TYR A 53 -7.33 -12.66 9.69
N VAL A 54 -8.20 -12.07 8.85
CA VAL A 54 -7.99 -10.71 8.32
C VAL A 54 -8.02 -9.66 9.43
N LEU A 55 -8.90 -9.82 10.43
CA LEU A 55 -8.98 -8.92 11.58
C LEU A 55 -7.75 -9.03 12.48
N ALA A 56 -7.29 -10.24 12.79
CA ALA A 56 -6.11 -10.45 13.63
C ALA A 56 -4.85 -9.87 13.00
N GLU A 57 -4.66 -10.08 11.69
CA GLU A 57 -3.51 -9.50 10.96
C GLU A 57 -3.55 -7.98 11.00
N ARG A 58 -4.71 -7.36 10.71
CA ARG A 58 -4.84 -5.89 10.76
C ARG A 58 -4.62 -5.33 12.16
N MET A 59 -5.11 -6.01 13.20
CA MET A 59 -4.84 -5.61 14.59
C MET A 59 -3.34 -5.64 14.90
N LYS A 60 -2.64 -6.69 14.47
CA LYS A 60 -1.19 -6.80 14.59
C LYS A 60 -0.47 -5.66 13.87
N GLN A 61 -0.89 -5.35 12.64
CA GLN A 61 -0.31 -4.23 11.88
C GLN A 61 -0.53 -2.86 12.53
N LEU A 62 -1.69 -2.64 13.17
CA LEU A 62 -1.97 -1.41 13.92
C LEU A 62 -1.11 -1.30 15.19
N GLU A 63 -0.85 -2.43 15.86
CA GLU A 63 0.04 -2.49 17.01
C GLU A 63 1.49 -2.17 16.59
N GLU A 64 2.00 -2.83 15.56
CA GLU A 64 3.33 -2.57 14.98
C GLU A 64 3.48 -1.11 14.52
N LEU A 65 2.44 -0.54 13.90
CA LEU A 65 2.41 0.89 13.52
C LEU A 65 2.53 1.79 14.75
N SER A 66 1.77 1.50 15.80
CA SER A 66 1.78 2.31 17.02
C SER A 66 3.14 2.25 17.70
N GLU A 67 3.77 1.08 17.77
CA GLU A 67 5.11 0.92 18.34
C GLU A 67 6.14 1.69 17.51
N ALA A 68 6.15 1.50 16.19
CA ALA A 68 7.08 2.16 15.29
C ALA A 68 6.94 3.70 15.32
N ARG A 69 5.72 4.21 15.38
CA ARG A 69 5.45 5.65 15.52
C ARG A 69 5.95 6.19 16.87
N ASN A 70 5.78 5.43 17.95
CA ASN A 70 6.33 5.80 19.26
C ASN A 70 7.87 5.83 19.25
N THR A 71 8.51 4.85 18.62
CA THR A 71 9.96 4.85 18.41
C THR A 71 10.39 6.07 17.61
N TRP A 72 9.71 6.40 16.51
CA TRP A 72 10.01 7.59 15.72
C TRP A 72 9.86 8.88 16.52
N MET A 73 8.81 9.01 17.32
CA MET A 73 8.59 10.19 18.15
C MET A 73 9.70 10.40 19.20
N PHE A 74 10.30 9.31 19.69
CA PHE A 74 11.29 9.38 20.78
C PHE A 74 12.73 9.40 20.26
N GLU A 75 13.03 8.60 19.24
CA GLU A 75 14.39 8.40 18.69
C GLU A 75 14.62 9.21 17.40
N GLY A 76 13.56 9.62 16.72
CA GLY A 76 13.63 10.36 15.46
C GLY A 76 14.10 11.81 15.64
N PRO A 77 14.86 12.37 14.69
CA PRO A 77 15.22 13.78 14.70
C PRO A 77 14.00 14.69 14.47
N MET A 78 13.97 15.86 15.12
CA MET A 78 12.91 16.86 14.90
C MET A 78 12.99 17.53 13.52
N THR A 79 14.17 17.56 12.91
CA THR A 79 14.40 18.16 11.58
C THR A 79 15.30 17.24 10.78
N TYR A 80 14.83 16.84 9.60
CA TYR A 80 15.45 15.74 8.87
C TYR A 80 15.19 15.80 7.38
N GLN A 81 16.08 15.16 6.63
CA GLN A 81 15.92 14.90 5.22
C GLN A 81 15.61 13.41 5.01
N PHE A 82 14.83 13.11 3.99
CA PHE A 82 14.59 11.75 3.54
C PHE A 82 14.33 11.69 2.04
N THR A 83 14.62 10.54 1.45
CA THR A 83 14.29 10.22 0.06
C THR A 83 13.02 9.40 0.05
N LEU A 84 11.99 9.85 -0.67
CA LEU A 84 10.75 9.11 -0.91
C LEU A 84 10.68 8.70 -2.38
N ARG A 85 10.54 7.40 -2.62
CA ARG A 85 10.34 6.84 -3.96
C ARG A 85 9.03 6.09 -4.01
N SER A 86 8.25 6.35 -5.04
CA SER A 86 7.06 5.57 -5.36
C SER A 86 7.32 4.77 -6.62
N GLU A 87 7.22 3.46 -6.51
CA GLU A 87 7.25 2.54 -7.64
C GLU A 87 5.86 1.94 -7.81
N CYS A 88 5.28 2.05 -8.99
CA CYS A 88 4.01 1.42 -9.30
C CYS A 88 4.24 0.33 -10.34
N PHE A 89 3.72 -0.87 -10.10
CA PHE A 89 3.51 -1.85 -11.18
C PHE A 89 2.22 -1.49 -11.92
N CYS A 90 2.22 -0.29 -12.51
CA CYS A 90 1.16 0.25 -13.33
C CYS A 90 1.78 1.13 -14.41
N PHE A 91 1.01 1.50 -15.44
CA PHE A 91 1.48 2.41 -16.48
C PHE A 91 1.68 3.81 -15.91
N GLY A 92 2.93 4.27 -15.74
CA GLY A 92 3.20 5.61 -15.23
C GLY A 92 4.67 5.93 -14.97
N VAL A 93 4.91 7.16 -14.53
CA VAL A 93 6.20 7.58 -13.96
C VAL A 93 6.31 7.06 -12.52
N ASN A 94 7.51 6.63 -12.12
CA ASN A 94 7.81 6.25 -10.74
C ASN A 94 8.44 7.44 -10.03
N PRO A 95 7.66 8.27 -9.31
CA PRO A 95 8.18 9.52 -8.82
C PRO A 95 9.20 9.30 -7.68
N LEU A 96 10.16 10.21 -7.63
CA LEU A 96 11.21 10.26 -6.63
C LEU A 96 11.25 11.70 -6.11
N TRP A 97 11.18 11.86 -4.80
CA TRP A 97 11.35 13.14 -4.13
C TRP A 97 12.45 13.02 -3.07
N VAL A 98 13.24 14.08 -2.94
CA VAL A 98 14.11 14.29 -1.78
C VAL A 98 13.50 15.42 -0.99
N LEU A 99 13.12 15.11 0.25
CA LEU A 99 12.34 15.98 1.11
C LEU A 99 13.17 16.36 2.32
N GLU A 100 12.99 17.58 2.79
CA GLU A 100 13.42 18.04 4.10
C GLU A 100 12.19 18.44 4.88
N GLU A 101 11.98 17.77 6.01
CA GLU A 101 10.98 18.15 6.99
C GLU A 101 11.62 19.01 8.06
N GLN A 102 11.07 20.22 8.19
CA GLN A 102 11.33 21.16 9.25
C GLN A 102 10.10 21.24 10.15
N ALA A 103 10.25 21.83 11.33
CA ALA A 103 9.22 21.87 12.37
C ALA A 103 7.81 22.22 11.86
N ASP A 104 7.69 23.16 10.91
CA ASP A 104 6.41 23.63 10.38
C ASP A 104 6.27 23.50 8.84
N SER A 105 7.22 22.87 8.15
CA SER A 105 7.19 22.84 6.68
C SER A 105 7.91 21.64 6.06
N ILE A 106 7.49 21.27 4.86
CA ILE A 106 8.18 20.32 3.99
C ILE A 106 8.77 21.09 2.83
N ILE A 107 10.08 20.91 2.63
CA ILE A 107 10.82 21.47 1.50
C ILE A 107 11.16 20.34 0.55
N VAL A 108 10.83 20.51 -0.73
CA VAL A 108 11.25 19.58 -1.77
C VAL A 108 12.62 20.01 -2.27
N LEU A 109 13.66 19.29 -1.85
CA LEU A 109 15.05 19.57 -2.23
C LEU A 109 15.33 19.12 -3.67
N ASN A 110 14.71 18.04 -4.11
CA ASN A 110 14.88 17.51 -5.45
C ASN A 110 13.68 16.65 -5.87
N SER A 111 13.46 16.53 -7.18
CA SER A 111 12.49 15.62 -7.78
C SER A 111 13.06 14.91 -9.00
N GLY A 112 12.55 13.71 -9.29
CA GLY A 112 12.92 12.96 -10.48
C GLY A 112 12.53 13.66 -11.79
N PRO A 113 13.13 13.30 -12.94
CA PRO A 113 12.76 13.89 -14.23
C PRO A 113 11.27 13.73 -14.54
N GLY A 114 10.59 14.84 -14.84
CA GLY A 114 9.15 14.84 -15.13
C GLY A 114 8.24 14.62 -13.92
N VAL A 115 8.80 14.61 -12.70
CA VAL A 115 8.04 14.55 -11.45
C VAL A 115 7.76 15.99 -10.97
N PRO A 116 6.51 16.32 -10.60
CA PRO A 116 6.21 17.63 -10.02
C PRO A 116 7.00 17.88 -8.73
N MET A 117 7.36 19.15 -8.52
CA MET A 117 7.93 19.63 -7.25
C MET A 117 6.91 19.63 -6.10
N GLU A 118 5.63 19.37 -6.39
CA GLU A 118 4.60 19.20 -5.38
C GLU A 118 4.53 17.72 -4.95
N VAL A 119 4.53 17.49 -3.65
CA VAL A 119 4.44 16.16 -3.04
C VAL A 119 2.99 15.94 -2.63
N PRO A 120 2.41 14.75 -2.87
CA PRO A 120 1.08 14.43 -2.38
C PRO A 120 0.96 14.67 -0.87
N ALA A 121 -0.15 15.27 -0.42
CA ALA A 121 -0.31 15.72 0.96
C ALA A 121 -0.12 14.60 2.01
N GLN A 122 -0.45 13.35 1.68
CA GLN A 122 -0.22 12.19 2.54
C GLN A 122 1.26 11.83 2.74
N PHE A 123 2.12 12.28 1.83
CA PHE A 123 3.57 12.07 1.87
C PHE A 123 4.33 13.32 2.32
N ALA A 124 3.61 14.39 2.66
CA ALA A 124 4.18 15.64 3.18
C ALA A 124 4.55 15.52 4.67
N GLY A 125 5.43 14.57 4.96
CA GLY A 125 6.09 14.39 6.24
C GLY A 125 5.74 13.10 6.97
N MET A 126 6.60 12.69 7.90
CA MET A 126 6.54 11.34 8.47
C MET A 126 5.26 11.09 9.26
N GLU A 127 4.78 12.07 10.03
CA GLU A 127 3.52 11.94 10.77
C GLU A 127 2.31 11.76 9.85
N ARG A 128 2.32 12.40 8.67
CA ARG A 128 1.27 12.22 7.66
C ARG A 128 1.35 10.86 7.02
N ILE A 129 2.56 10.34 6.81
CA ILE A 129 2.79 8.99 6.29
C ILE A 129 2.26 7.96 7.30
N PHE A 130 2.55 8.10 8.59
CA PHE A 130 1.96 7.23 9.62
C PHE A 130 0.43 7.28 9.62
N ALA A 131 -0.16 8.48 9.59
CA ALA A 131 -1.62 8.63 9.55
C ALA A 131 -2.23 8.00 8.29
N TRP A 132 -1.57 8.12 7.15
CA TRP A 132 -1.99 7.49 5.91
C TRP A 132 -1.91 5.96 5.98
N ILE A 133 -0.79 5.40 6.45
CA ILE A 133 -0.65 3.95 6.64
C ILE A 133 -1.75 3.42 7.57
N GLU A 134 -2.04 4.12 8.67
CA GLU A 134 -3.11 3.73 9.59
C GLU A 134 -4.47 3.66 8.88
N ALA A 135 -4.79 4.67 8.06
CA ALA A 135 -6.02 4.70 7.28
C ALA A 135 -6.09 3.52 6.29
N GLU A 136 -4.99 3.19 5.62
CA GLU A 136 -4.91 2.06 4.69
C GLU A 136 -5.05 0.70 5.41
N ILE A 137 -4.43 0.52 6.58
CA ILE A 137 -4.59 -0.69 7.40
C ILE A 137 -6.04 -0.83 7.92
N ARG A 138 -6.74 0.29 8.16
CA ARG A 138 -8.15 0.25 8.57
C ARG A 138 -9.11 -0.03 7.43
N ASP A 139 -8.71 0.23 6.19
CA ASP A 139 -9.51 -0.06 5.00
C ASP A 139 -9.48 -1.56 4.67
N THR A 140 -10.60 -2.25 4.91
CA THR A 140 -10.72 -3.70 4.70
C THR A 140 -10.59 -4.15 3.25
N GLY A 141 -10.77 -3.25 2.28
CA GLY A 141 -10.71 -3.56 0.85
C GLY A 141 -9.28 -3.65 0.29
N ARG A 142 -8.29 -3.11 0.99
CA ARG A 142 -6.90 -3.04 0.51
C ARG A 142 -5.95 -3.86 1.36
N ARG A 143 -5.03 -4.58 0.71
CA ARG A 143 -3.89 -5.20 1.38
C ARG A 143 -2.79 -4.16 1.52
N VAL A 144 -2.20 -4.11 2.71
CA VAL A 144 -1.08 -3.23 3.03
C VAL A 144 -0.01 -4.07 3.70
N GLU A 145 1.23 -3.85 3.32
CA GLU A 145 2.41 -4.46 3.95
C GLU A 145 3.40 -3.36 4.27
N VAL A 146 3.81 -3.28 5.54
CA VAL A 146 4.71 -2.23 6.02
C VAL A 146 5.91 -2.87 6.68
N ARG A 147 7.09 -2.32 6.41
CA ARG A 147 8.29 -2.58 7.18
C ARG A 147 8.82 -1.28 7.75
N TYR A 148 9.11 -1.29 9.04
CA TYR A 148 9.66 -0.17 9.77
C TYR A 148 11.16 -0.33 9.98
N ASN A 149 11.86 0.80 10.01
CA ASN A 149 13.24 0.87 10.41
C ASN A 149 13.36 0.48 11.88
N GLN A 150 14.23 -0.47 12.21
CA GLN A 150 14.36 -0.99 13.58
C GLN A 150 15.03 -0.02 14.56
N SER A 151 15.76 0.99 14.08
CA SER A 151 16.49 1.93 14.93
C SER A 151 15.70 3.21 15.21
N LEU A 152 15.05 3.75 14.18
CA LEU A 152 14.34 5.03 14.23
C LEU A 152 12.82 4.88 14.11
N GLY A 153 12.28 3.71 13.77
CA GLY A 153 10.83 3.48 13.72
C GLY A 153 10.09 4.04 12.49
N TYR A 154 10.74 4.80 11.61
CA TYR A 154 10.06 5.28 10.39
C TYR A 154 9.72 4.12 9.43
N PRO A 155 8.62 4.20 8.67
CA PRO A 155 8.30 3.22 7.63
C PRO A 155 9.34 3.28 6.50
N GLU A 156 10.05 2.18 6.23
CA GLU A 156 11.06 2.10 5.15
C GLU A 156 10.46 1.62 3.83
N HIS A 157 9.48 0.73 3.91
CA HIS A 157 8.89 0.07 2.77
C HIS A 157 7.40 -0.16 3.04
N ILE A 158 6.57 0.39 2.16
CA ILE A 158 5.11 0.30 2.23
C ILE A 158 4.65 -0.23 0.89
N ARG A 159 3.99 -1.38 0.87
CA ARG A 159 3.37 -1.94 -0.33
C ARG A 159 1.86 -1.98 -0.13
N PHE A 160 1.11 -1.50 -1.10
CA PHE A 160 -0.34 -1.53 -1.07
C PHE A 160 -0.93 -1.76 -2.44
N ASP A 161 -2.13 -2.33 -2.49
CA ASP A 161 -2.85 -2.56 -3.73
C ASP A 161 -3.53 -1.26 -4.19
N THR A 162 -3.30 -0.86 -5.45
CA THR A 162 -3.76 0.44 -5.99
C THR A 162 -5.16 0.40 -6.59
N LEU A 163 -5.55 -0.75 -7.12
CA LEU A 163 -6.86 -1.00 -7.69
C LEU A 163 -7.25 -2.44 -7.34
N GLU A 164 -8.35 -2.58 -6.61
CA GLU A 164 -9.06 -3.85 -6.35
C GLU A 164 -9.33 -4.66 -7.65
N MET A 165 -9.29 -3.99 -8.81
CA MET A 165 -9.65 -4.53 -10.12
C MET A 165 -8.50 -5.13 -10.93
N LEU A 166 -7.23 -4.97 -10.56
CA LEU A 166 -6.11 -5.59 -11.31
C LEU A 166 -5.22 -6.41 -10.36
N SER A 167 -5.21 -7.73 -10.51
CA SER A 167 -4.48 -8.68 -9.63
C SER A 167 -2.99 -8.41 -9.50
N ASP A 168 -2.44 -7.59 -10.39
CA ASP A 168 -1.02 -7.32 -10.47
C ASP A 168 -0.70 -5.83 -10.22
N SER A 169 -1.67 -4.97 -9.90
CA SER A 169 -1.39 -3.53 -9.69
C SER A 169 -1.12 -3.19 -8.22
N TRP A 170 0.15 -3.26 -7.83
CA TRP A 170 0.61 -2.75 -6.53
C TRP A 170 1.44 -1.48 -6.69
N GLN A 171 1.47 -0.70 -5.62
CA GLN A 171 2.39 0.41 -5.45
C GLN A 171 3.25 0.17 -4.22
N THR A 172 4.52 0.49 -4.36
CA THR A 172 5.53 0.43 -3.32
C THR A 172 6.04 1.84 -3.06
N ILE A 173 5.88 2.32 -1.84
CA ILE A 173 6.56 3.50 -1.33
C ILE A 173 7.79 3.05 -0.56
N THR A 174 8.93 3.65 -0.88
CA THR A 174 10.21 3.41 -0.22
C THR A 174 10.71 4.73 0.36
N ILE A 175 11.04 4.72 1.65
CA ILE A 175 11.61 5.85 2.37
C ILE A 175 13.00 5.45 2.84
N ARG A 176 14.01 6.27 2.50
CA ARG A 176 15.42 5.99 2.77
C ARG A 176 16.18 7.27 3.07
N ASP A 177 17.45 7.10 3.44
CA ASP A 177 18.40 8.19 3.66
C ASP A 177 17.91 9.19 4.73
N VAL A 178 17.11 8.72 5.69
CA VAL A 178 16.63 9.53 6.81
C VAL A 178 17.83 9.97 7.62
N LYS A 179 18.04 11.29 7.67
CA LYS A 179 19.16 11.89 8.39
C LYS A 179 18.76 13.21 9.01
N GLU A 180 19.26 13.47 10.20
CA GLU A 180 19.13 14.76 10.87
C GLU A 180 19.76 15.86 10.01
N VAL A 181 19.07 17.00 9.90
CA VAL A 181 19.64 18.22 9.33
C VAL A 181 19.97 19.17 10.46
N ARG A 182 21.26 19.46 10.61
CA ARG A 182 21.69 20.55 11.48
C ARG A 182 21.37 21.87 10.80
N GLN A 183 20.68 22.76 11.51
CA GLN A 183 20.49 24.12 11.03
C GLN A 183 21.85 24.76 10.75
N ARG A 184 21.99 25.40 9.59
CA ARG A 184 23.15 26.24 9.30
C ARG A 184 22.98 27.52 10.11
N GLU A 185 23.92 27.76 11.04
CA GLU A 185 24.10 29.04 11.73
C GLU A 185 24.37 30.19 10.74
#